data_AF-A0A5A9W4S7-F1
#
_entry.id   AF-A0A5A9W4S7-F1
#
_cell.length_a   1.000
_cell.length_b   1.000
_cell.length_c   1.000
_cell.angle_alpha   90.00
_cell.angle_beta   90.00
_cell.angle_gamma   90.00
#
_symmetry.space_group_name_H-M   'P 1'
#
loop_
_entity.id
_entity.type
_entity.pdbx_description
1 polymer ?
#
loop_
_entity_poly.entity_id
_entity_poly.type
_entity_poly.pdbx_seq_one_letter_code
_entity_poly.pdbx_strand_id
1 'polypeptide(L)'
;MFKLIKELFSLLTPNQRSRFYTLQTLVILMAITEIAGVASIVPFMALVGDMSLLQQDTLIAQVYNASGISTEAQFVFLLGVGVLVMLFLSALISMFTTWRLAMFAAKWAQKSPIACIAITSSSAGYSMRSAVALSSPNNLPMNRFV
;
A
#
# COMPACT_ATOMS: atom_id res chain seq x y z
N MET A 1 -16.82 -20.15 6.70
CA MET A 1 -15.95 -18.95 6.57
C MET A 1 -16.70 -17.72 6.03
N PHE A 2 -17.53 -17.83 4.99
CA PHE A 2 -18.31 -16.69 4.46
C PHE A 2 -19.23 -15.99 5.48
N LYS A 3 -19.76 -16.72 6.47
CA LYS A 3 -20.57 -16.15 7.56
C LYS A 3 -19.79 -15.13 8.41
N LEU A 4 -18.55 -15.45 8.76
CA LEU A 4 -17.65 -14.57 9.52
C LEU A 4 -17.32 -13.30 8.72
N ILE A 5 -17.06 -13.42 7.42
CA ILE A 5 -16.83 -12.26 6.55
C ILE A 5 -18.07 -11.36 6.51
N LYS A 6 -19.27 -11.95 6.40
CA LYS A 6 -20.54 -11.20 6.43
C LYS A 6 -20.76 -10.47 7.75
N GLU A 7 -20.49 -11.11 8.88
CA GLU A 7 -20.59 -10.49 10.21
C GLU A 7 -19.59 -9.34 10.37
N LEU A 8 -18.34 -9.55 9.95
CA LEU A 8 -17.27 -8.55 10.02
C LEU A 8 -17.60 -7.32 9.16
N PHE A 9 -18.17 -7.52 7.96
CA PHE A 9 -18.70 -6.43 7.15
C PHE A 9 -19.94 -5.78 7.77
N SER A 10 -20.79 -6.53 8.48
CA SER A 10 -21.97 -5.98 9.15
C SER A 10 -21.62 -5.01 10.29
N LEU A 11 -20.50 -5.27 10.99
CA LEU A 11 -19.93 -4.38 12.01
C LEU A 11 -19.31 -3.10 11.40
N LEU A 12 -19.09 -3.10 10.09
CA LEU A 12 -18.53 -1.99 9.33
C LEU A 12 -19.61 -0.99 8.90
N THR A 13 -19.52 0.24 9.41
CA THR A 13 -20.42 1.36 9.06
C THR A 13 -20.45 1.58 7.54
N PRO A 14 -21.60 1.91 6.90
CA PRO A 14 -21.68 2.11 5.44
C PRO A 14 -20.67 3.12 4.89
N ASN A 15 -20.39 4.20 5.62
CA ASN A 15 -19.38 5.21 5.23
C ASN A 15 -17.93 4.66 5.24
N GLN A 16 -17.67 3.65 6.07
CA GLN A 16 -16.35 3.00 6.16
C GLN A 16 -16.14 1.99 5.03
N ARG A 17 -17.21 1.32 4.55
CA ARG A 17 -17.14 0.38 3.43
C ARG A 17 -16.72 1.05 2.13
N SER A 18 -17.30 2.21 1.80
CA SER A 18 -16.92 2.96 0.59
C SER A 18 -15.43 3.33 0.58
N ARG A 19 -14.90 3.81 1.72
CA ARG A 19 -13.47 4.11 1.87
C ARG A 19 -12.58 2.87 1.73
N PHE A 20 -13.02 1.73 2.25
CA PHE A 20 -12.32 0.46 2.10
C PHE A 20 -12.23 0.05 0.62
N TYR A 21 -13.33 0.14 -0.14
CA TYR A 21 -13.30 -0.17 -1.57
C TYR A 21 -12.34 0.75 -2.34
N THR A 22 -12.34 2.06 -2.06
CA THR A 22 -11.38 2.99 -2.67
C THR A 22 -9.93 2.60 -2.37
N LEU A 23 -9.62 2.24 -1.11
CA LEU A 23 -8.28 1.79 -0.72
C LEU A 23 -7.91 0.48 -1.41
N GLN A 24 -8.85 -0.47 -1.52
CA GLN A 24 -8.61 -1.74 -2.18
C GLN A 24 -8.26 -1.56 -3.66
N THR A 25 -8.99 -0.69 -4.38
CA THR A 25 -8.65 -0.34 -5.76
C THR A 25 -7.26 0.30 -5.84
N LEU A 26 -6.92 1.19 -4.90
CA LEU A 26 -5.61 1.85 -4.86
C LEU A 26 -4.46 0.84 -4.69
N VAL A 27 -4.64 -0.17 -3.82
CA VAL A 27 -3.65 -1.24 -3.60
C VAL A 27 -3.48 -2.13 -4.84
N ILE A 28 -4.57 -2.43 -5.56
CA ILE A 28 -4.48 -3.20 -6.80
C ILE A 28 -3.68 -2.42 -7.86
N LEU A 29 -3.96 -1.11 -8.00
CA LEU A 29 -3.22 -0.25 -8.93
C LEU A 29 -1.74 -0.13 -8.55
N MET A 30 -1.43 -0.01 -7.26
CA MET A 30 -0.07 -0.04 -6.74
C MET A 30 0.65 -1.32 -7.17
N ALA A 31 0.06 -2.49 -6.91
CA ALA A 31 0.68 -3.78 -7.24
C ALA A 31 0.93 -3.94 -8.75
N ILE A 32 -0.01 -3.51 -9.59
CA ILE A 32 0.17 -3.53 -11.06
C ILE A 32 1.34 -2.63 -11.46
N THR A 33 1.44 -1.44 -10.88
CA THR A 33 2.52 -0.49 -11.19
C THR A 33 3.87 -1.03 -10.74
N GLU A 34 3.96 -1.65 -9.56
CA GLU A 34 5.18 -2.29 -9.06
C GLU A 34 5.63 -3.44 -9.95
N ILE A 35 4.71 -4.33 -10.33
CA ILE A 35 5.02 -5.45 -11.23
C ILE A 35 5.50 -4.93 -12.58
N ALA A 36 4.81 -3.93 -13.15
CA ALA A 36 5.19 -3.35 -14.42
C ALA A 36 6.57 -2.66 -14.32
N GLY A 37 6.88 -1.99 -13.20
CA GLY A 37 8.16 -1.33 -12.96
C GLY A 37 9.31 -2.34 -12.91
N VAL A 38 9.14 -3.42 -12.15
CA VAL A 38 10.13 -4.50 -12.11
C VAL A 38 10.26 -5.20 -13.47
N ALA A 39 9.14 -5.44 -14.17
CA ALA A 39 9.15 -6.05 -15.50
C ALA A 39 9.89 -5.20 -16.54
N SER A 40 9.89 -3.86 -16.40
CA SER A 40 10.59 -2.95 -17.30
C SER A 40 12.13 -3.08 -17.25
N ILE A 41 12.67 -3.65 -16.17
CA ILE A 41 14.12 -3.88 -16.01
C ILE A 41 14.59 -4.97 -16.99
N VAL A 42 13.77 -5.98 -17.27
CA VAL A 42 14.12 -7.12 -18.12
C VAL A 42 14.51 -6.71 -19.54
N PRO A 43 13.70 -5.95 -20.31
CA PRO A 43 14.07 -5.54 -21.66
C PRO A 43 15.29 -4.60 -21.68
N PHE A 44 15.47 -3.77 -20.66
CA PHE A 44 16.67 -2.94 -20.53
C PHE A 44 17.93 -3.78 -20.31
N MET A 45 17.88 -4.74 -19.40
CA MET A 45 19.01 -5.63 -19.12
C MET A 45 19.35 -6.52 -20.31
N ALA A 46 18.35 -7.03 -21.02
CA ALA A 46 18.56 -7.82 -22.24
C ALA A 46 19.28 -6.98 -23.31
N LEU A 47 18.83 -5.75 -23.53
CA LEU A 47 19.41 -4.86 -24.52
C LEU A 47 20.83 -4.39 -24.17
N VAL A 48 21.09 -4.06 -22.90
CA VAL A 48 22.43 -3.67 -22.44
C VAL A 48 23.42 -4.83 -22.52
N GLY A 49 22.95 -6.06 -22.32
CA GLY A 49 23.77 -7.27 -22.41
C GLY A 49 24.15 -7.66 -23.84
N ASP A 50 23.29 -7.39 -24.82
CA ASP A 50 23.56 -7.64 -26.24
C ASP A 50 22.90 -6.60 -27.15
N MET A 51 23.71 -5.69 -27.68
CA MET A 51 23.26 -4.65 -28.62
C MET A 51 22.87 -5.23 -29.99
N SER A 52 23.33 -6.44 -30.31
CA SER A 52 22.98 -7.13 -31.56
C SER A 52 21.48 -7.40 -31.67
N LEU A 53 20.74 -7.35 -30.55
CA LEU A 53 19.28 -7.44 -30.51
C LEU A 53 18.59 -6.33 -31.31
N LEU A 54 19.23 -5.16 -31.49
CA LEU A 54 18.69 -4.05 -32.29
C LEU A 54 18.78 -4.27 -33.80
N GLN A 55 19.68 -5.14 -34.25
CA GLN A 55 19.93 -5.43 -35.66
C GLN A 55 19.20 -6.69 -36.14
N GLN A 56 18.61 -7.45 -35.22
CA GLN A 56 17.87 -8.68 -35.48
C GLN A 56 16.36 -8.43 -35.55
N ASP A 57 15.59 -9.43 -35.97
CA ASP A 57 14.13 -9.37 -36.07
C ASP A 57 13.42 -9.58 -34.71
N THR A 58 13.87 -8.83 -33.70
CA THR A 58 13.35 -8.93 -32.33
C THR A 58 12.28 -7.86 -32.05
N LEU A 59 11.46 -8.08 -31.01
CA LEU A 59 10.49 -7.07 -30.55
C LEU A 59 11.16 -5.74 -30.19
N ILE A 60 12.38 -5.78 -29.65
CA ILE A 60 13.13 -4.58 -29.26
C ILE A 60 13.57 -3.80 -30.52
N ALA A 61 13.99 -4.48 -31.58
CA ALA A 61 14.35 -3.86 -32.85
C ALA A 61 13.16 -3.19 -33.54
N GLN A 62 11.96 -3.78 -33.48
CA GLN A 62 10.74 -3.15 -34.02
C GLN A 62 10.42 -1.83 -33.29
N VAL A 63 10.56 -1.82 -31.96
CA VAL A 63 10.39 -0.59 -31.15
C VAL A 63 11.47 0.44 -31.46
N TYR A 64 12.73 0.01 -31.65
CA TYR A 64 13.82 0.89 -32.06
C TYR A 64 13.55 1.54 -33.42
N ASN A 65 13.17 0.76 -34.42
CA ASN A 65 12.82 1.27 -35.76
C ASN A 65 11.62 2.22 -35.72
N ALA A 66 10.62 1.94 -34.88
CA ALA A 66 9.48 2.83 -34.67
C ALA A 66 9.85 4.13 -33.92
N SER A 67 10.87 4.10 -33.07
CA SER A 67 11.35 5.28 -32.34
C SER A 67 12.07 6.30 -33.24
N GLY A 68 12.57 5.87 -34.40
CA GLY A 68 13.28 6.73 -35.36
C GLY A 68 14.67 7.20 -34.89
N ILE A 69 15.21 6.64 -33.81
CA ILE A 69 16.52 7.00 -33.27
C ILE A 69 17.62 6.40 -34.14
N SER A 70 18.62 7.20 -34.51
CA SER A 70 19.69 6.80 -35.42
C SER A 70 20.88 6.10 -34.75
N THR A 71 20.99 6.19 -33.42
CA THR A 71 22.14 5.70 -32.66
C THR A 71 21.69 4.75 -31.55
N GLU A 72 22.23 3.53 -31.56
CA GLU A 72 21.92 2.47 -30.58
C GLU A 72 22.15 2.94 -29.13
N ALA A 73 23.28 3.62 -28.86
CA ALA A 73 23.60 4.14 -27.53
C ALA A 73 22.58 5.15 -27.01
N GLN A 74 22.02 6.00 -27.88
CA GLN A 74 21.00 6.98 -27.50
C GLN A 74 19.68 6.29 -27.15
N PHE A 75 19.32 5.24 -27.88
CA PHE A 75 18.13 4.44 -27.58
C PHE A 75 18.25 3.74 -26.22
N VAL A 76 19.39 3.11 -25.95
CA VAL A 76 19.66 2.46 -24.67
C VAL A 76 19.61 3.46 -23.52
N PHE A 77 20.20 4.65 -23.71
CA PHE A 77 20.15 5.72 -22.70
C PHE A 77 18.70 6.15 -22.41
N LEU A 78 17.91 6.42 -23.45
CA LEU A 78 16.50 6.82 -23.31
C LEU A 78 15.66 5.72 -22.64
N LEU A 79 15.88 4.47 -23.03
CA LEU A 79 15.20 3.32 -22.45
C LEU A 79 15.54 3.16 -20.96
N GLY A 80 16.82 3.36 -20.60
CA GLY A 80 17.27 3.38 -19.20
C GLY A 80 16.64 4.51 -18.38
N VAL A 81 16.57 5.73 -18.93
CA VAL A 81 15.83 6.84 -18.29
C VAL A 81 14.36 6.49 -18.14
N GLY A 82 13.75 5.87 -19.14
CA GLY A 82 12.37 5.39 -19.09
C GLY A 82 12.13 4.42 -17.93
N VAL A 83 12.99 3.41 -17.77
CA VAL A 83 12.94 2.46 -16.64
C VAL A 83 13.08 3.19 -15.30
N LEU A 84 14.04 4.13 -15.19
CA LEU A 84 14.25 4.89 -13.97
C LEU A 84 13.02 5.73 -13.58
N VAL A 85 12.42 6.43 -14.55
CA VAL A 85 11.17 7.19 -14.33
C VAL A 85 10.04 6.26 -13.90
N MET A 86 9.93 5.08 -14.51
CA MET A 86 8.91 4.09 -14.21
C MET A 86 9.05 3.58 -12.75
N LEU A 87 10.25 3.20 -12.34
CA LEU A 87 10.55 2.79 -10.97
C LEU A 87 10.28 3.91 -9.97
N PHE A 88 10.64 5.14 -10.31
CA PHE A 88 10.38 6.30 -9.47
C PHE A 88 8.88 6.55 -9.28
N LEU A 89 8.08 6.51 -10.35
CA LEU A 89 6.63 6.63 -10.28
C LEU A 89 6.00 5.49 -9.46
N SER A 90 6.48 4.26 -9.66
CA SER A 90 6.04 3.11 -8.87
C SER A 90 6.31 3.31 -7.38
N ALA A 91 7.49 3.80 -7.01
CA ALA A 91 7.84 4.08 -5.63
C ALA A 91 6.97 5.20 -5.03
N LEU A 92 6.67 6.26 -5.78
CA LEU A 92 5.77 7.33 -5.33
C LEU A 92 4.35 6.80 -5.06
N ILE A 93 3.81 5.97 -5.97
CA ILE A 93 2.49 5.36 -5.80
C ILE A 93 2.46 4.41 -4.59
N SER A 94 3.53 3.62 -4.42
CA SER A 94 3.74 2.72 -3.29
C SER A 94 3.75 3.47 -1.96
N MET A 95 4.53 4.55 -1.87
CA MET A 95 4.61 5.42 -0.70
C MET A 95 3.27 6.05 -0.36
N PHE A 96 2.57 6.61 -1.36
CA PHE A 96 1.27 7.22 -1.18
C PHE A 96 0.22 6.22 -0.70
N THR A 97 0.16 5.04 -1.31
CA THR A 97 -0.80 3.98 -0.97
C THR A 97 -0.56 3.45 0.43
N THR A 98 0.70 3.20 0.79
CA THR A 98 1.09 2.75 2.12
C THR A 98 0.72 3.78 3.19
N TRP A 99 0.96 5.06 2.95
CA TRP A 99 0.55 6.13 3.86
C TRP A 99 -0.97 6.18 4.06
N ARG A 100 -1.74 6.08 2.97
CA ARG A 100 -3.21 6.05 3.03
C ARG A 100 -3.73 4.84 3.80
N LEU A 101 -3.11 3.68 3.62
CA LEU A 101 -3.44 2.45 4.35
C LEU A 101 -3.13 2.58 5.84
N ALA A 102 -1.96 3.11 6.20
CA ALA A 102 -1.58 3.37 7.59
C ALA A 102 -2.55 4.34 8.28
N MET A 103 -2.93 5.43 7.61
CA MET A 103 -3.90 6.40 8.12
C MET A 103 -5.31 5.81 8.28
N PHE A 104 -5.71 4.89 7.39
CA PHE A 104 -6.97 4.15 7.55
C PHE A 104 -6.88 3.28 8.80
N ALA A 105 -5.86 2.42 8.92
CA ALA A 105 -5.66 1.53 10.06
C ALA A 105 -5.61 2.28 11.40
N ALA A 106 -4.90 3.40 11.48
CA ALA A 106 -4.83 4.23 12.69
C ALA A 106 -6.21 4.76 13.12
N LYS A 107 -7.04 5.21 12.16
CA LYS A 107 -8.42 5.67 12.45
C LYS A 107 -9.32 4.55 12.99
N TRP A 108 -9.10 3.31 12.55
CA TRP A 108 -9.81 2.14 13.09
C TRP A 108 -9.32 1.76 14.48
N ALA A 109 -7.99 1.70 14.65
CA ALA A 109 -7.36 1.36 15.91
C ALA A 109 -7.82 2.29 17.03
N GLN A 110 -8.01 3.59 16.77
CA GLN A 110 -8.44 4.56 17.79
C GLN A 110 -9.92 4.43 18.21
N LYS A 111 -10.79 3.83 17.38
CA LYS A 111 -12.21 3.64 17.71
C LYS A 111 -12.47 2.37 18.52
N SER A 112 -11.55 1.39 18.45
CA SER A 112 -11.62 0.10 19.14
C SER A 112 -11.42 0.12 20.68
N PRO A 113 -10.49 0.90 21.28
CA PRO A 113 -10.21 0.81 22.71
C PRO A 113 -11.39 1.26 23.58
N ILE A 114 -12.20 2.21 23.11
CA ILE A 114 -13.40 2.66 23.84
C ILE A 114 -14.44 1.55 23.94
N ALA A 115 -14.59 0.72 22.89
CA ALA A 115 -15.48 -0.43 22.91
C ALA A 115 -14.96 -1.54 23.84
N CYS A 116 -13.65 -1.80 23.84
CA CYS A 116 -13.03 -2.76 24.77
C CYS A 116 -13.17 -2.33 26.24
N ILE A 117 -12.96 -1.04 26.56
CA ILE A 117 -13.13 -0.51 27.92
C ILE A 117 -14.61 -0.55 28.35
N ALA A 118 -15.54 -0.25 27.44
CA ALA A 118 -16.97 -0.35 27.74
C ALA A 118 -17.39 -1.81 28.04
N ILE A 119 -16.88 -2.79 27.29
CA ILE A 119 -17.22 -4.21 27.47
C ILE A 119 -16.60 -4.79 28.75
N THR A 120 -15.35 -4.44 29.09
CA THR A 120 -14.71 -4.91 30.34
C THR A 120 -15.28 -4.25 31.60
N SER A 121 -15.76 -3.00 31.51
CA SER A 121 -16.43 -2.33 32.63
C SER A 121 -17.82 -2.89 32.92
N SER A 122 -18.55 -3.33 31.89
CA SER A 122 -19.87 -3.94 32.02
C SER A 122 -19.84 -5.33 32.65
N SER A 123 -18.77 -6.12 32.45
CA SER A 123 -18.64 -7.46 33.07
C SER A 123 -18.18 -7.40 34.53
N ALA A 124 -17.63 -6.28 34.97
CA ALA A 124 -17.07 -6.09 36.32
C ALA A 124 -17.96 -5.25 37.25
N GLY A 125 -19.19 -4.87 36.81
CA GLY A 125 -20.15 -4.13 37.64
C GLY A 125 -19.79 -2.66 37.89
N TYR A 126 -18.84 -2.10 37.14
CA TYR A 126 -18.43 -0.69 37.30
C TYR A 126 -19.34 0.25 36.50
N SER A 127 -19.75 1.35 37.13
CA SER A 127 -20.40 2.47 36.47
C SER A 127 -19.50 3.07 35.37
N MET A 128 -20.08 3.41 34.22
CA MET A 128 -19.37 3.93 33.04
C MET A 128 -18.50 5.16 33.35
N ARG A 129 -18.86 5.96 34.37
CA ARG A 129 -18.05 7.10 34.85
C ARG A 129 -16.75 6.68 35.54
N SER A 130 -16.76 5.56 36.26
CA SER A 130 -15.62 5.05 37.03
C SER A 130 -14.53 4.48 36.12
N ALA A 131 -14.93 3.79 35.05
CA ALA A 131 -14.02 3.20 34.08
C ALA A 131 -13.25 4.25 33.27
N VAL A 132 -13.92 5.36 32.90
CA VAL A 132 -13.31 6.49 32.19
C VAL A 132 -12.34 7.28 33.08
N ALA A 133 -12.58 7.34 34.40
CA ALA A 133 -11.69 8.01 35.35
C ALA A 133 -10.35 7.27 35.56
N LEU A 134 -10.34 5.95 35.41
CA LEU A 134 -9.13 5.10 35.55
C LEU A 134 -8.21 5.11 34.32
N SER A 135 -8.71 5.55 33.16
CA SER A 135 -7.86 5.73 31.96
C SER A 135 -7.22 7.12 31.89
N SER A 136 -7.45 7.98 32.86
CA SER A 136 -6.78 9.28 32.95
C SER A 136 -5.34 9.07 33.44
N PRO A 137 -4.31 9.53 32.71
CA PRO A 137 -2.90 9.28 33.03
C PRO A 137 -2.46 9.83 34.41
N ASN A 138 -3.29 10.66 35.05
CA ASN A 138 -3.03 11.24 36.37
C ASN A 138 -3.51 10.39 37.56
N ASN A 139 -4.16 9.25 37.35
CA ASN A 139 -4.79 8.49 38.44
C ASN A 139 -4.33 7.03 38.55
N LEU A 140 -3.15 6.70 38.01
CA LEU A 140 -2.52 5.40 38.20
C LEU A 140 -1.91 5.34 39.61
N PRO A 141 -2.38 4.46 40.52
CA PRO A 141 -1.72 4.24 41.80
C PRO A 141 -0.38 3.54 41.56
N MET A 142 0.67 4.35 41.41
CA MET A 142 2.08 3.98 41.22
C MET A 142 2.68 3.39 42.52
N ASN A 143 1.96 2.51 43.23
CA ASN A 143 2.48 1.96 44.49
C ASN A 143 1.86 0.64 44.96
N ARG A 144 1.60 -0.30 44.04
CA ARG A 144 1.12 -1.65 44.43
C ARG A 144 1.88 -2.83 43.81
N PHE A 145 3.13 -2.60 43.42
CA PHE A 145 4.06 -3.66 43.04
C PHE A 145 5.31 -3.60 43.92
N VAL A 146 5.12 -3.86 45.22
CA VAL A 146 6.14 -4.42 46.12
C VAL A 146 5.50 -5.60 46.81
#